data_AF-A0A0G0FAC4-F1
#
_entry.id   AF-A0A0G0FAC4-F1
#
_cell.length_a   1.000
_cell.length_b   1.000
_cell.length_c   1.000
_cell.angle_alpha   90.00
_cell.angle_beta   90.00
_cell.angle_gamma   90.00
#
_symmetry.space_group_name_H-M   'P 1'
#
loop_
_entity.id
_entity.type
_entity.pdbx_description
1 polymer ?
#
loop_
_entity_poly.entity_id
_entity_poly.type
_entity_poly.pdbx_seq_one_letter_code
_entity_poly.pdbx_strand_id
1 'polypeptide(L)'
;MFKILVPLIAVAAIALFIVFKSVFLPGKPAANLQTQNSTNSTASSVPLTQAPSSETALPAASASPSFPPKNVTSVDDSRIRTIETAIIDLRSQIAALKDTASPSPSSTTSTSTTASTTTKSPEYIPVGAGEAQMSGNNWTTIPGYEVTIDSSNYSGYKSAVLEASIRLNQPGGSIQARLYNSTDGSNVSSTDLSVTTTEYSLGSSGSFSLASGSKTYKLQLNSTNGTTSFVQSARIKVSF
;
A
#
# COMPACT_ATOMS: atom_id res chain seq x y z
N MET A 1 -13.10 -56.16 21.31
CA MET A 1 -13.42 -57.30 20.42
C MET A 1 -14.00 -56.72 19.15
N PHE A 2 -13.32 -56.90 18.01
CA PHE A 2 -13.65 -56.33 16.70
C PHE A 2 -14.90 -56.99 16.08
N LYS A 3 -15.74 -56.22 15.36
CA LYS A 3 -15.95 -56.34 13.90
C LYS A 3 -17.02 -55.38 13.37
N ILE A 4 -16.61 -54.66 12.32
CA ILE A 4 -17.38 -53.83 11.38
C ILE A 4 -18.24 -54.72 10.49
N LEU A 5 -19.46 -54.28 10.11
CA LEU A 5 -19.99 -54.59 8.79
C LEU A 5 -21.02 -53.55 8.30
N VAL A 6 -20.69 -52.91 7.19
CA VAL A 6 -21.52 -52.08 6.31
C VAL A 6 -21.96 -52.95 5.12
N PRO A 7 -23.13 -52.71 4.52
CA PRO A 7 -23.31 -52.81 3.07
C PRO A 7 -23.86 -51.47 2.53
N LEU A 8 -23.16 -50.74 1.64
CA LEU A 8 -23.06 -50.98 0.19
C LEU A 8 -24.43 -51.16 -0.48
N ILE A 9 -25.05 -50.06 -0.93
CA ILE A 9 -26.04 -50.08 -2.01
C ILE A 9 -25.58 -49.13 -3.10
N ALA A 10 -25.59 -49.71 -4.30
CA ALA A 10 -24.95 -49.24 -5.50
C ALA A 10 -25.78 -48.23 -6.29
N VAL A 11 -25.02 -47.54 -7.13
CA VAL A 11 -25.36 -46.65 -8.24
C VAL A 11 -26.33 -47.28 -9.25
N ALA A 12 -27.35 -46.52 -9.63
CA ALA A 12 -28.12 -46.62 -10.88
C ALA A 12 -28.81 -45.26 -11.10
N ALA A 13 -29.03 -44.69 -12.28
CA ALA A 13 -28.46 -44.79 -13.62
C ALA A 13 -28.92 -43.50 -14.35
N ILE A 14 -28.15 -43.05 -15.33
CA ILE A 14 -28.29 -41.82 -16.12
C ILE A 14 -29.28 -42.03 -17.29
N ALA A 15 -30.18 -41.08 -17.56
CA ALA A 15 -30.71 -40.67 -18.88
C ALA A 15 -31.72 -39.49 -18.72
N LEU A 16 -31.40 -38.26 -19.14
CA LEU A 16 -31.70 -37.66 -20.45
C LEU A 16 -33.04 -36.87 -20.49
N PHE A 17 -32.96 -35.53 -20.46
CA PHE A 17 -33.92 -34.67 -21.17
C PHE A 17 -33.19 -33.42 -21.69
N ILE A 18 -32.93 -33.42 -23.00
CA ILE A 18 -32.54 -32.24 -23.78
C ILE A 18 -33.83 -31.65 -24.37
N VAL A 19 -33.80 -30.32 -24.59
CA VAL A 19 -34.74 -29.49 -25.37
C VAL A 19 -35.83 -28.79 -24.55
N PHE A 20 -35.54 -27.55 -24.13
CA PHE A 20 -36.52 -26.48 -24.28
C PHE A 20 -35.87 -25.30 -25.00
N LYS A 21 -36.36 -25.08 -26.21
CA LYS A 21 -36.02 -23.98 -27.11
C LYS A 21 -36.59 -22.66 -26.58
N SER A 22 -35.78 -21.62 -26.69
CA SER A 22 -36.08 -20.32 -27.29
C SER A 22 -37.56 -19.87 -27.32
N VAL A 23 -37.90 -18.91 -26.45
CA VAL A 23 -38.97 -17.91 -26.65
C VAL A 23 -38.33 -16.57 -26.26
N PHE A 24 -37.79 -15.81 -27.22
CA PHE A 24 -38.45 -14.78 -28.02
C PHE A 24 -39.04 -13.63 -27.19
N LEU A 25 -38.22 -12.60 -26.92
CA LEU A 25 -38.67 -11.20 -26.97
C LEU A 25 -37.61 -10.36 -27.72
N PRO A 26 -38.00 -9.62 -28.78
CA PRO A 26 -37.12 -8.78 -29.59
C PRO A 26 -37.09 -7.32 -29.06
N GLY A 27 -35.93 -6.64 -29.16
CA GLY A 27 -35.89 -5.20 -28.90
C GLY A 27 -34.54 -4.53 -28.63
N LYS A 28 -33.53 -4.75 -29.50
CA LYS A 28 -32.46 -3.77 -29.73
C LYS A 28 -32.43 -3.44 -31.22
N PRO A 29 -32.59 -2.18 -31.63
CA PRO A 29 -32.07 -1.74 -32.91
C PRO A 29 -30.72 -1.03 -32.70
N ALA A 30 -29.71 -1.49 -33.45
CA ALA A 30 -28.49 -0.76 -33.70
C ALA A 30 -28.63 0.05 -35.00
N ALA A 31 -27.95 1.20 -35.01
CA ALA A 31 -27.45 1.98 -36.15
C ALA A 31 -28.45 2.71 -37.07
N ASN A 32 -28.23 4.02 -37.19
CA ASN A 32 -28.33 4.70 -38.48
C ASN A 32 -27.25 5.80 -38.58
N LEU A 33 -26.23 5.56 -39.42
CA LEU A 33 -25.46 6.61 -40.07
C LEU A 33 -26.15 6.88 -41.40
N GLN A 34 -26.67 8.09 -41.60
CA GLN A 34 -26.86 8.59 -42.96
C GLN A 34 -26.65 10.11 -43.03
N THR A 35 -25.56 10.45 -43.71
CA THR A 35 -25.19 11.74 -44.27
C THR A 35 -26.23 12.17 -45.31
N GLN A 36 -26.72 13.41 -45.25
CA GLN A 36 -27.19 14.13 -46.45
C GLN A 36 -26.80 15.62 -46.38
N ASN A 37 -26.18 16.04 -47.47
CA ASN A 37 -25.63 17.36 -47.78
C ASN A 37 -26.55 18.06 -48.80
N SER A 38 -26.43 19.39 -48.87
CA SER A 38 -27.02 20.35 -49.85
C SER A 38 -28.42 20.85 -49.48
N THR A 39 -28.78 22.15 -49.51
CA THR A 39 -28.43 23.23 -50.46
C THR A 39 -28.47 24.65 -49.84
N ASN A 40 -28.00 25.58 -50.68
CA ASN A 40 -27.53 26.95 -50.53
C ASN A 40 -28.60 28.09 -50.42
N SER A 41 -28.25 29.15 -49.68
CA SER A 41 -28.53 30.62 -49.80
C SER A 41 -29.96 31.21 -49.94
N THR A 42 -30.30 32.23 -49.12
CA THR A 42 -30.05 33.69 -49.40
C THR A 42 -30.71 34.64 -48.37
N ALA A 43 -29.86 35.53 -47.81
CA ALA A 43 -30.02 36.94 -47.34
C ALA A 43 -31.11 37.41 -46.35
N SER A 44 -30.67 38.10 -45.28
CA SER A 44 -30.74 39.59 -45.22
C SER A 44 -29.79 40.17 -44.16
N SER A 45 -29.37 41.41 -44.39
CA SER A 45 -28.13 42.10 -43.99
C SER A 45 -28.17 42.97 -42.73
N VAL A 46 -26.99 43.26 -42.13
CA VAL A 46 -26.63 44.58 -41.56
C VAL A 46 -25.08 44.81 -41.55
N PRO A 47 -24.56 46.05 -41.75
CA PRO A 47 -23.20 46.30 -42.26
C PRO A 47 -22.15 46.77 -41.24
N LEU A 48 -20.90 46.88 -41.75
CA LEU A 48 -19.61 47.28 -41.16
C LEU A 48 -19.60 48.61 -40.36
N THR A 49 -18.75 48.67 -39.32
CA THR A 49 -17.87 49.83 -39.11
C THR A 49 -16.49 49.42 -38.61
N GLN A 50 -15.53 50.06 -39.27
CA GLN A 50 -14.08 49.95 -39.36
C GLN A 50 -13.32 50.38 -38.08
N ALA A 51 -12.21 49.72 -37.77
CA ALA A 51 -11.22 50.17 -36.79
C ALA A 51 -10.02 50.81 -37.52
N PRO A 52 -9.56 52.02 -37.15
CA PRO A 52 -8.39 52.64 -37.76
C PRO A 52 -7.08 52.12 -37.14
N SER A 53 -6.10 51.90 -38.02
CA SER A 53 -4.69 51.61 -37.74
C SER A 53 -3.93 52.88 -37.36
N SER A 54 -2.94 52.75 -36.47
CA SER A 54 -1.78 53.65 -36.41
C SER A 54 -0.60 52.97 -35.72
N GLU A 55 0.43 52.72 -36.53
CA GLU A 55 1.81 52.38 -36.18
C GLU A 55 2.53 53.64 -35.70
N THR A 56 3.23 53.60 -34.56
CA THR A 56 4.32 54.54 -34.22
C THR A 56 5.28 53.87 -33.22
N ALA A 57 6.57 54.04 -33.50
CA ALA A 57 7.73 53.33 -32.98
C ALA A 57 8.07 53.55 -31.48
N LEU A 58 8.95 52.65 -31.01
CA LEU A 58 9.69 52.66 -29.75
C LEU A 58 10.34 54.03 -29.41
N PRO A 59 10.38 54.38 -28.11
CA PRO A 59 11.60 54.93 -27.52
C PRO A 59 12.16 53.99 -26.44
N ALA A 60 13.48 53.98 -26.36
CA ALA A 60 14.29 53.15 -25.48
C ALA A 60 14.30 53.65 -24.01
N ALA A 61 14.66 52.69 -23.14
CA ALA A 61 15.38 52.80 -21.88
C ALA A 61 14.62 52.93 -20.53
N SER A 62 15.08 52.06 -19.62
CA SER A 62 14.97 52.04 -18.14
C SER A 62 13.59 51.79 -17.53
N ALA A 63 13.38 50.84 -16.60
CA ALA A 63 14.29 50.26 -15.63
C ALA A 63 13.89 48.80 -15.31
N SER A 64 14.90 47.97 -15.06
CA SER A 64 14.73 46.62 -14.51
C SER A 64 14.14 46.70 -13.08
N PRO A 65 13.14 45.90 -12.71
CA PRO A 65 12.74 45.80 -11.30
C PRO A 65 13.88 45.15 -10.51
N SER A 66 14.62 45.96 -9.76
CA SER A 66 15.54 45.48 -8.72
C SER A 66 14.70 44.81 -7.63
N PHE A 67 14.72 43.48 -7.59
CA PHE A 67 14.24 42.74 -6.44
C PHE A 67 15.28 42.90 -5.32
N PRO A 68 14.92 43.40 -4.13
CA PRO A 68 15.85 43.38 -3.01
C PRO A 68 16.23 41.92 -2.72
N PRO A 69 17.52 41.61 -2.47
CA PRO A 69 17.90 40.26 -2.09
C PRO A 69 17.16 39.91 -0.80
N LYS A 70 16.30 38.89 -0.85
CA LYS A 70 15.80 38.23 0.36
C LYS A 70 17.04 37.72 1.08
N ASN A 71 17.35 38.31 2.22
CA ASN A 71 18.41 37.88 3.10
C ASN A 71 18.02 36.54 3.74
N VAL A 72 18.26 35.42 3.03
CA VAL A 72 17.93 34.06 3.48
C VAL A 72 18.98 33.52 4.47
N THR A 73 20.03 34.27 4.77
CA THR A 73 21.17 33.72 5.53
C THR A 73 20.91 33.56 7.04
N SER A 74 20.02 34.34 7.66
CA SER A 74 20.01 34.37 9.13
C SER A 74 19.32 33.20 9.84
N VAL A 75 18.31 32.56 9.23
CA VAL A 75 17.55 31.49 9.91
C VAL A 75 18.22 30.13 9.71
N ASP A 76 18.74 29.86 8.51
CA ASP A 76 19.45 28.61 8.24
C ASP A 76 20.78 28.54 9.00
N ASP A 77 21.53 29.65 9.11
CA ASP A 77 22.76 29.72 9.92
C ASP A 77 22.49 29.43 11.40
N SER A 78 21.35 29.90 11.95
CA SER A 78 20.99 29.65 13.36
C SER A 78 20.66 28.17 13.63
N ARG A 79 20.00 27.51 12.67
CA ARG A 79 19.65 26.08 12.75
C ARG A 79 20.87 25.21 12.59
N ILE A 80 21.76 25.55 11.66
CA ILE A 80 23.04 24.86 11.45
C ILE A 80 23.89 24.94 12.72
N ARG A 81 24.03 26.14 13.30
CA ARG A 81 24.79 26.34 14.55
C ARG A 81 24.22 25.56 15.74
N THR A 82 22.88 25.47 15.83
CA THR A 82 22.20 24.68 16.86
C THR A 82 22.50 23.19 16.71
N ILE A 83 22.48 22.68 15.47
CA ILE A 83 22.78 21.28 15.16
C ILE A 83 24.25 20.95 15.47
N GLU A 84 25.18 21.83 15.09
CA GLU A 84 26.61 21.66 15.39
C GLU A 84 26.88 21.59 16.90
N THR A 85 26.21 22.45 17.67
CA THR A 85 26.33 22.47 19.13
C THR A 85 25.77 21.18 19.74
N ALA A 86 24.63 20.69 19.27
CA ALA A 86 24.04 19.43 19.74
C ALA A 86 24.96 18.23 19.44
N ILE A 87 25.59 18.18 18.26
CA ILE A 87 26.51 17.10 17.89
C ILE A 87 27.74 17.07 18.81
N ILE A 88 28.28 18.23 19.16
CA ILE A 88 29.42 18.34 20.09
C ILE A 88 29.02 17.87 21.48
N ASP A 89 27.83 18.28 21.95
CA ASP A 89 27.32 17.90 23.27
C ASP A 89 27.08 16.38 23.37
N LEU A 90 26.42 15.76 22.37
CA LEU A 90 26.21 14.32 22.35
C LEU A 90 27.53 13.54 22.35
N ARG A 91 28.54 14.00 21.62
CA ARG A 91 29.88 13.38 21.62
C ARG A 91 30.55 13.47 22.99
N SER A 92 30.39 14.61 23.67
CA SER A 92 30.90 14.81 25.02
C SER A 92 30.23 13.87 26.03
N GLN A 93 28.90 13.72 25.95
CA GLN A 93 28.15 12.79 26.81
C GLN A 93 28.56 11.34 26.59
N ILE A 94 28.78 10.91 25.34
CA ILE A 94 29.26 9.55 25.02
C ILE A 94 30.67 9.32 25.57
N ALA A 95 31.55 10.31 25.50
CA ALA A 95 32.89 10.21 26.08
C ALA A 95 32.84 10.09 27.62
N ALA A 96 32.02 10.92 28.28
CA ALA A 96 31.86 10.87 29.74
C ALA A 96 31.26 9.55 30.25
N LEU A 97 30.31 8.96 29.50
CA LEU A 97 29.72 7.66 29.82
C LEU A 97 30.72 6.50 29.64
N LYS A 98 31.70 6.65 28.75
CA LYS A 98 32.77 5.65 28.54
C LYS A 98 33.83 5.67 29.66
N ASP A 99 34.03 6.81 30.31
CA ASP A 99 35.06 6.98 31.34
C ASP A 99 34.57 6.72 32.78
N THR A 100 33.27 6.39 32.98
CA THR A 100 32.70 6.13 34.33
C THR A 100 32.70 4.64 34.74
N ALA A 101 33.49 3.78 34.09
CA ALA A 101 33.68 2.38 34.52
C ALA A 101 35.03 2.19 35.22
N SER A 102 35.04 2.25 36.55
CA SER A 102 36.14 1.79 37.43
C SER A 102 35.51 1.25 38.73
N PRO A 103 35.88 0.04 39.23
CA PRO A 103 37.20 -0.19 39.84
C PRO A 103 37.92 -1.50 39.46
N SER A 104 39.24 -1.48 39.71
CA SER A 104 40.28 -2.53 39.57
C SER A 104 40.29 -3.53 40.76
N PRO A 105 41.13 -4.59 40.82
CA PRO A 105 41.41 -5.68 39.88
C PRO A 105 41.12 -7.07 40.50
N SER A 106 40.70 -8.06 39.71
CA SER A 106 41.03 -9.47 40.01
C SER A 106 41.03 -10.28 38.74
N SER A 107 42.13 -11.00 38.54
CA SER A 107 42.42 -11.87 37.42
C SER A 107 41.36 -12.95 37.24
N THR A 108 40.62 -12.90 36.15
CA THR A 108 40.14 -14.11 35.47
C THR A 108 40.07 -13.79 34.00
N THR A 109 40.84 -14.53 33.20
CA THR A 109 40.80 -14.53 31.74
C THR A 109 39.36 -14.78 31.28
N SER A 110 38.61 -13.71 31.06
CA SER A 110 37.37 -13.75 30.31
C SER A 110 37.76 -13.41 28.89
N THR A 111 37.82 -14.43 28.04
CA THR A 111 37.82 -14.25 26.60
C THR A 111 36.58 -13.40 26.29
N SER A 112 36.80 -12.11 26.07
CA SER A 112 35.82 -11.22 25.49
C SER A 112 35.60 -11.70 24.08
N THR A 113 34.71 -12.67 23.91
CA THR A 113 34.05 -12.91 22.65
C THR A 113 33.25 -11.65 22.38
N THR A 114 33.86 -10.70 21.68
CA THR A 114 33.18 -9.62 21.01
C THR A 114 32.18 -10.30 20.08
N ALA A 115 30.96 -10.49 20.56
CA ALA A 115 29.85 -10.97 19.77
C ALA A 115 29.72 -9.95 18.64
N SER A 116 30.22 -10.33 17.48
CA SER A 116 29.99 -9.61 16.25
C SER A 116 28.50 -9.71 16.01
N THR A 117 27.74 -8.69 16.41
CA THR A 117 26.33 -8.57 16.05
C THR A 117 26.30 -8.31 14.55
N THR A 118 26.33 -9.38 13.76
CA THR A 118 25.97 -9.34 12.35
C THR A 118 24.50 -8.95 12.30
N THR A 119 24.23 -7.65 12.13
CA THR A 119 22.87 -7.15 11.91
C THR A 119 22.39 -7.68 10.57
N LYS A 120 21.55 -8.71 10.60
CA LYS A 120 20.93 -9.28 9.39
C LYS A 120 19.95 -8.25 8.83
N SER A 121 20.03 -8.00 7.52
CA SER A 121 19.10 -7.09 6.83
C SER A 121 17.65 -7.60 6.94
N PRO A 122 16.64 -6.70 6.92
CA PRO A 122 15.25 -7.10 6.90
C PRO A 122 14.92 -7.98 5.69
N GLU A 123 14.06 -8.96 5.90
CA GLU A 123 13.59 -9.90 4.88
C GLU A 123 12.13 -9.62 4.56
N TYR A 124 11.75 -9.70 3.28
CA TYR A 124 10.38 -9.41 2.83
C TYR A 124 9.75 -10.67 2.26
N ILE A 125 8.69 -11.13 2.91
CA ILE A 125 7.94 -12.33 2.54
C ILE A 125 6.69 -11.87 1.78
N PRO A 126 6.56 -12.15 0.46
CA PRO A 126 5.35 -11.79 -0.27
C PRO A 126 4.16 -12.63 0.25
N VAL A 127 3.07 -11.96 0.57
CA VAL A 127 1.78 -12.60 0.89
C VAL A 127 0.95 -12.75 -0.38
N GLY A 128 1.01 -11.75 -1.26
CA GLY A 128 0.30 -11.75 -2.53
C GLY A 128 0.70 -10.56 -3.37
N ALA A 129 0.51 -10.68 -4.68
CA ALA A 129 0.77 -9.63 -5.65
C ALA A 129 -0.25 -9.71 -6.80
N GLY A 130 -0.50 -8.57 -7.42
CA GLY A 130 -1.51 -8.43 -8.48
C GLY A 130 -2.77 -7.74 -7.96
N GLU A 131 -3.50 -7.08 -8.87
CA GLU A 131 -4.69 -6.33 -8.49
C GLU A 131 -5.84 -7.29 -8.15
N ALA A 132 -6.25 -7.30 -6.88
CA ALA A 132 -7.44 -8.00 -6.42
C ALA A 132 -8.47 -6.98 -5.90
N GLN A 133 -9.72 -7.21 -6.24
CA GLN A 133 -10.86 -6.38 -5.83
C GLN A 133 -11.60 -7.04 -4.68
N MET A 134 -12.01 -6.25 -3.70
CA MET A 134 -12.93 -6.68 -2.64
C MET A 134 -14.01 -5.63 -2.37
N SER A 135 -15.24 -6.10 -2.19
CA SER A 135 -16.39 -5.29 -1.81
C SER A 135 -17.16 -6.02 -0.72
N GLY A 136 -17.34 -5.39 0.44
CA GLY A 136 -18.09 -5.97 1.54
C GLY A 136 -17.73 -5.37 2.90
N ASN A 137 -18.69 -5.48 3.82
CA ASN A 137 -18.67 -4.90 5.16
C ASN A 137 -18.23 -5.92 6.24
N ASN A 138 -17.71 -7.07 5.80
CA ASN A 138 -17.26 -8.16 6.64
C ASN A 138 -15.84 -8.56 6.26
N TRP A 139 -15.08 -8.99 7.26
CA TRP A 139 -13.75 -9.55 7.06
C TRP A 139 -13.78 -10.72 6.08
N THR A 140 -13.15 -10.52 4.94
CA THR A 140 -13.13 -11.50 3.85
C THR A 140 -11.70 -11.72 3.40
N THR A 141 -11.34 -12.99 3.20
CA THR A 141 -10.04 -13.38 2.68
C THR A 141 -9.92 -13.03 1.21
N ILE A 142 -8.78 -12.46 0.82
CA ILE A 142 -8.50 -12.12 -0.57
C ILE A 142 -7.92 -13.35 -1.29
N PRO A 143 -8.57 -13.86 -2.36
CA PRO A 143 -8.04 -14.99 -3.12
C PRO A 143 -6.64 -14.69 -3.67
N GLY A 144 -5.72 -15.65 -3.54
CA GLY A 144 -4.33 -15.50 -4.01
C GLY A 144 -3.42 -14.67 -3.09
N TYR A 145 -3.93 -14.16 -1.97
CA TYR A 145 -3.14 -13.47 -0.95
C TYR A 145 -2.97 -14.37 0.28
N GLU A 146 -2.13 -15.38 0.14
CA GLU A 146 -1.79 -16.33 1.19
C GLU A 146 -0.32 -16.74 1.13
N VAL A 147 0.28 -16.94 2.31
CA VAL A 147 1.66 -17.43 2.41
C VAL A 147 1.80 -18.36 3.60
N THR A 148 2.59 -19.41 3.42
CA THR A 148 3.00 -20.30 4.50
C THR A 148 4.39 -19.92 4.97
N ILE A 149 4.52 -19.64 6.26
CA ILE A 149 5.76 -19.19 6.89
C ILE A 149 6.11 -20.18 7.99
N ASP A 150 7.32 -20.72 7.93
CA ASP A 150 7.90 -21.44 9.07
C ASP A 150 8.77 -20.51 9.89
N SER A 151 8.36 -20.27 11.14
CA SER A 151 9.10 -19.44 12.08
C SER A 151 10.55 -19.89 12.31
N SER A 152 10.89 -21.17 12.13
CA SER A 152 12.27 -21.67 12.29
C SER A 152 13.24 -21.09 11.27
N ASN A 153 12.74 -20.66 10.12
CA ASN A 153 13.56 -20.09 9.04
C ASN A 153 14.00 -18.65 9.36
N TYR A 154 13.39 -18.03 10.37
CA TYR A 154 13.62 -16.65 10.77
C TYR A 154 14.30 -16.57 12.15
N SER A 155 15.24 -17.46 12.44
CA SER A 155 15.97 -17.44 13.71
C SER A 155 16.59 -16.08 14.01
N GLY A 156 16.39 -15.60 15.24
CA GLY A 156 16.92 -14.32 15.71
C GLY A 156 16.10 -13.08 15.32
N TYR A 157 14.97 -13.24 14.61
CA TYR A 157 14.11 -12.11 14.28
C TYR A 157 13.56 -11.41 15.54
N LYS A 158 13.34 -10.10 15.45
CA LYS A 158 12.83 -9.24 16.52
C LYS A 158 11.35 -8.93 16.34
N SER A 159 10.94 -8.66 15.11
CA SER A 159 9.55 -8.30 14.81
C SER A 159 9.20 -8.56 13.35
N ALA A 160 7.91 -8.77 13.10
CA ALA A 160 7.31 -8.80 11.78
C ALA A 160 6.30 -7.66 11.64
N VAL A 161 6.13 -7.11 10.44
CA VAL A 161 5.17 -6.05 10.11
C VAL A 161 4.47 -6.40 8.80
N LEU A 162 3.14 -6.29 8.76
CA LEU A 162 2.39 -6.39 7.51
C LEU A 162 2.52 -5.06 6.76
N GLU A 163 2.89 -5.12 5.49
CA GLU A 163 2.85 -3.99 4.57
C GLU A 163 1.91 -4.34 3.40
N ALA A 164 1.00 -3.44 3.04
CA ALA A 164 0.06 -3.67 1.95
C ALA A 164 -0.18 -2.39 1.14
N SER A 165 -0.20 -2.52 -0.19
CA SER A 165 -0.55 -1.44 -1.13
C SER A 165 -2.03 -1.54 -1.47
N ILE A 166 -2.83 -0.61 -0.94
CA ILE A 166 -4.28 -0.65 -1.00
C ILE A 166 -4.82 0.71 -1.46
N ARG A 167 -5.96 0.71 -2.16
CA ARG A 167 -6.75 1.91 -2.47
C ARG A 167 -8.25 1.65 -2.40
N LEU A 168 -9.01 2.73 -2.19
CA LEU A 168 -10.45 2.75 -2.41
C LEU A 168 -10.77 3.08 -3.86
N ASN A 169 -11.91 2.59 -4.36
CA ASN A 169 -12.44 3.01 -5.65
C ASN A 169 -12.92 4.47 -5.66
N GLN A 170 -13.38 4.97 -4.50
CA GLN A 170 -13.99 6.30 -4.34
C GLN A 170 -13.71 6.85 -2.94
N PRO A 171 -13.69 8.17 -2.73
CA PRO A 171 -13.48 8.78 -1.42
C PRO A 171 -14.68 8.55 -0.48
N GLY A 172 -14.49 8.79 0.83
CA GLY A 172 -15.57 8.73 1.82
C GLY A 172 -15.76 7.38 2.54
N GLY A 173 -14.74 6.51 2.48
CA GLY A 173 -14.72 5.25 3.22
C GLY A 173 -13.36 4.97 3.84
N SER A 174 -13.27 3.85 4.57
CA SER A 174 -12.02 3.27 5.04
C SER A 174 -12.01 1.77 4.78
N ILE A 175 -10.83 1.25 4.47
CA ILE A 175 -10.57 -0.17 4.34
C ILE A 175 -9.66 -0.56 5.48
N GLN A 176 -10.04 -1.61 6.18
CA GLN A 176 -9.20 -2.27 7.16
C GLN A 176 -8.61 -3.54 6.56
N ALA A 177 -7.32 -3.74 6.77
CA ALA A 177 -6.59 -4.93 6.35
C ALA A 177 -5.96 -5.60 7.57
N ARG A 178 -5.91 -6.93 7.61
CA ARG A 178 -5.23 -7.68 8.67
C ARG A 178 -4.74 -9.04 8.17
N LEU A 179 -3.88 -9.68 8.95
CA LEU A 179 -3.53 -11.08 8.74
C LEU A 179 -4.44 -12.00 9.54
N TYR A 180 -4.86 -13.09 8.90
CA TYR A 180 -5.56 -14.21 9.51
C TYR A 180 -4.69 -15.46 9.43
N ASN A 181 -4.37 -16.06 10.56
CA ASN A 181 -3.69 -17.34 10.61
C ASN A 181 -4.73 -18.45 10.38
N SER A 182 -4.74 -18.99 9.17
CA SER A 182 -5.68 -20.03 8.76
C SER A 182 -5.35 -21.41 9.31
N THR A 183 -4.10 -21.64 9.72
CA THR A 183 -3.69 -22.89 10.40
C THR A 183 -4.26 -22.98 11.80
N ASP A 184 -4.23 -21.88 12.55
CA ASP A 184 -4.70 -21.82 13.94
C ASP A 184 -6.15 -21.31 14.07
N GLY A 185 -6.73 -20.82 12.98
CA GLY A 185 -8.10 -20.29 12.97
C GLY A 185 -8.26 -18.97 13.71
N SER A 186 -7.20 -18.15 13.78
CA SER A 186 -7.16 -16.95 14.61
C SER A 186 -6.70 -15.71 13.84
N ASN A 187 -7.19 -14.54 14.26
CA ASN A 187 -6.65 -13.27 13.78
C ASN A 187 -5.25 -13.05 14.37
N VAL A 188 -4.35 -12.42 13.61
CA VAL A 188 -3.03 -12.05 14.12
C VAL A 188 -3.11 -10.66 14.74
N SER A 189 -2.90 -10.57 16.04
CA SER A 189 -2.95 -9.30 16.79
C SER A 189 -1.96 -8.28 16.24
N SER A 190 -2.34 -7.00 16.31
CA SER A 190 -1.50 -5.86 15.90
C SER A 190 -1.18 -5.80 14.40
N THR A 191 -1.88 -6.57 13.56
CA THR A 191 -1.72 -6.55 12.10
C THR A 191 -2.74 -5.68 11.38
N ASP A 192 -3.67 -5.08 12.10
CA ASP A 192 -4.69 -4.21 11.54
C ASP A 192 -4.06 -2.93 10.96
N LEU A 193 -4.41 -2.62 9.71
CA LEU A 193 -4.03 -1.43 8.97
C LEU A 193 -5.31 -0.76 8.44
N SER A 194 -5.38 0.57 8.49
CA SER A 194 -6.50 1.34 7.93
C SER A 194 -6.03 2.26 6.81
N VAL A 195 -6.73 2.25 5.68
CA VAL A 195 -6.45 3.08 4.49
C VAL A 195 -7.72 3.83 4.08
N THR A 196 -7.58 5.09 3.73
CA THR A 196 -8.68 5.98 3.29
C THR A 196 -8.42 6.66 1.95
N THR A 197 -7.33 6.29 1.26
CA THR A 197 -6.89 6.93 0.01
C THR A 197 -7.54 6.28 -1.21
N THR A 198 -7.80 7.07 -2.25
CA THR A 198 -8.24 6.58 -3.57
C THR A 198 -7.07 6.20 -4.48
N GLU A 199 -5.87 6.65 -4.14
CA GLU A 199 -4.61 6.25 -4.78
C GLU A 199 -3.97 5.10 -4.00
N TYR A 200 -3.20 4.27 -4.71
CA TYR A 200 -2.41 3.22 -4.09
C TYR A 200 -1.42 3.82 -3.10
N SER A 201 -1.54 3.43 -1.83
CA SER A 201 -0.59 3.78 -0.80
C SER A 201 -0.13 2.52 -0.07
N LEU A 202 1.17 2.46 0.23
CA LEU A 202 1.74 1.39 1.04
C LEU A 202 1.51 1.71 2.51
N GLY A 203 0.59 1.00 3.15
CA GLY A 203 0.38 1.07 4.58
C GLY A 203 1.16 -0.02 5.31
N SER A 204 1.50 0.24 6.58
CA SER A 204 2.19 -0.70 7.47
C SER A 204 1.39 -0.89 8.76
N SER A 205 1.30 -2.13 9.25
CA SER A 205 0.66 -2.45 10.52
C SER A 205 1.56 -2.16 11.72
N GLY A 206 1.06 -2.45 12.93
CA GLY A 206 1.91 -2.64 14.09
C GLY A 206 2.83 -3.86 13.95
N SER A 207 3.79 -3.98 14.87
CA SER A 207 4.67 -5.14 14.94
C SER A 207 3.95 -6.33 15.58
N PHE A 208 4.24 -7.53 15.07
CA PHE A 208 3.74 -8.79 15.59
C PHE A 208 4.84 -9.87 15.60
N SER A 209 4.58 -10.95 16.32
CA SER A 209 5.44 -12.13 16.35
C SER A 209 4.85 -13.23 15.48
N LEU A 210 5.70 -13.91 14.72
CA LEU A 210 5.33 -15.11 13.97
C LEU A 210 4.99 -16.23 14.97
N ALA A 211 3.83 -16.85 14.78
CA ALA A 211 3.45 -18.03 15.54
C ALA A 211 4.41 -19.20 15.24
N SER A 212 4.64 -20.06 16.23
CA SER A 212 5.63 -21.14 16.16
C SER A 212 5.25 -22.22 15.14
N GLY A 213 6.26 -22.74 14.44
CA GLY A 213 6.13 -23.75 13.39
C GLY A 213 5.70 -23.16 12.04
N SER A 214 5.21 -24.04 11.16
CA SER A 214 4.71 -23.69 9.82
C SER A 214 3.24 -23.26 9.88
N LYS A 215 2.97 -21.99 9.54
CA LYS A 215 1.65 -21.35 9.63
C LYS A 215 1.29 -20.67 8.32
N THR A 216 0.05 -20.83 7.89
CA THR A 216 -0.50 -20.21 6.68
C THR A 216 -1.28 -18.95 7.06
N TYR A 217 -0.74 -17.81 6.66
CA TYR A 217 -1.35 -16.49 6.84
C TYR A 217 -2.07 -16.07 5.56
N LYS A 218 -3.27 -15.52 5.72
CA LYS A 218 -4.07 -14.96 4.63
C LYS A 218 -4.38 -13.50 4.89
N LEU A 219 -4.37 -12.68 3.84
CA LEU A 219 -4.81 -11.30 3.94
C LEU A 219 -6.34 -11.24 3.99
N GLN A 220 -6.88 -10.53 4.98
CA GLN A 220 -8.30 -10.20 5.04
C GLN A 220 -8.51 -8.71 4.90
N LEU A 221 -9.55 -8.32 4.15
CA LEU A 221 -10.00 -6.95 4.05
C LEU A 221 -11.43 -6.82 4.61
N ASN A 222 -11.72 -5.64 5.15
CA ASN A 222 -13.05 -5.22 5.55
C ASN A 222 -13.25 -3.74 5.19
N SER A 223 -14.33 -3.41 4.47
CA SER A 223 -14.66 -2.04 4.10
C SER A 223 -15.78 -1.51 4.99
N THR A 224 -15.53 -0.41 5.71
CA THR A 224 -16.47 0.12 6.72
C THR A 224 -17.85 0.43 6.14
N ASN A 225 -17.92 0.89 4.89
CA ASN A 225 -19.16 1.28 4.22
C ASN A 225 -19.50 0.38 3.01
N GLY A 226 -18.81 -0.76 2.85
CA GLY A 226 -18.95 -1.64 1.69
C GLY A 226 -18.36 -1.09 0.40
N THR A 227 -17.64 0.04 0.47
CA THR A 227 -16.91 0.63 -0.66
C THR A 227 -15.94 -0.38 -1.26
N THR A 228 -15.93 -0.49 -2.58
CA THR A 228 -14.99 -1.34 -3.30
C THR A 228 -13.56 -0.87 -3.07
N SER A 229 -12.70 -1.85 -2.82
CA SER A 229 -11.29 -1.70 -2.55
C SER A 229 -10.47 -2.50 -3.53
N PHE A 230 -9.23 -2.06 -3.75
CA PHE A 230 -8.25 -2.77 -4.54
C PHE A 230 -6.98 -2.93 -3.73
N VAL A 231 -6.41 -4.13 -3.76
CA VAL A 231 -5.09 -4.44 -3.21
C VAL A 231 -4.18 -4.81 -4.37
N GLN A 232 -2.99 -4.22 -4.41
CA GLN A 232 -1.99 -4.45 -5.46
C GLN A 232 -0.89 -5.41 -4.98
N SER A 233 -0.52 -5.31 -3.71
CA SER A 233 0.51 -6.15 -3.11
C SER A 233 0.35 -6.20 -1.60
N ALA A 234 0.81 -7.30 -1.01
CA ALA A 234 0.99 -7.42 0.42
C ALA A 234 2.24 -8.25 0.72
N ARG A 235 2.97 -7.85 1.76
CA ARG A 235 4.19 -8.54 2.21
C ARG A 235 4.35 -8.40 3.71
N ILE A 236 5.10 -9.33 4.29
CA ILE A 236 5.50 -9.29 5.68
C ILE A 236 6.98 -8.93 5.72
N LYS A 237 7.31 -7.83 6.38
CA LYS A 237 8.68 -7.40 6.66
C LYS A 237 9.14 -8.00 7.98
N VAL A 238 10.16 -8.85 7.94
CA VAL A 238 10.79 -9.45 9.12
C VAL A 238 12.10 -8.71 9.41
N SER A 239 12.27 -8.22 10.64
CA SER A 239 13.46 -7.47 11.08
C SER A 239 14.24 -8.27 12.14
N PHE A 240 15.57 -8.19 12.14
CA PHE A 240 16.50 -9.00 12.98
C PHE A 240 17.28 -8.17 13.99
#